data_AF-A0A939UYI3-F1
#
_entry.id   AF-A0A939UYI3-F1
#
_cell.length_a   1.000
_cell.length_b   1.000
_cell.length_c   1.000
_cell.angle_alpha   90.00
_cell.angle_beta   90.00
_cell.angle_gamma   90.00
#
_symmetry.space_group_name_H-M   'P 1'
#
loop_
_entity.id
_entity.type
_entity.pdbx_description
1 polymer ?
#
loop_
_entity_poly.entity_id
_entity_poly.type
_entity_poly.pdbx_seq_one_letter_code
_entity_poly.pdbx_strand_id
1 'polypeptide(L)' 'MIVYNRLWETMKNKGISQYKLIKEYGFSTGQLDRLRKNGNISSYTLNQL' A
#
# COMPACT_ATOMS: atom_id res chain seq x y z
N MET A 1 -2.96 0.18 13.64
CA MET A 1 -2.93 0.90 12.34
C MET A 1 -1.73 0.37 11.55
N ILE A 2 -1.95 -0.35 10.45
CA ILE A 2 -0.85 -0.84 9.62
C ILE A 2 -0.35 0.33 8.78
N VAL A 3 0.92 0.68 8.96
CA VAL A 3 1.55 1.82 8.29
C VAL A 3 2.44 1.28 7.17
N TYR A 4 2.12 1.60 5.92
CA TYR A 4 2.88 1.15 4.75
C TYR A 4 4.02 2.09 4.37
N ASN A 5 4.46 2.97 5.27
CA ASN A 5 5.50 3.98 4.99
C ASN A 5 6.81 3.35 4.48
N ARG A 6 7.22 2.21 5.05
CA ARG A 6 8.43 1.48 4.63
C ARG A 6 8.35 0.97 3.19
N LEU A 7 7.14 0.63 2.71
CA LEU A 7 6.92 0.23 1.32
C LEU A 7 7.19 1.42 0.38
N TRP A 8 6.62 2.58 0.67
CA TRP A 8 6.79 3.79 -0.13
C TRP A 8 8.25 4.30 -0.13
N GLU A 9 8.92 4.20 1.01
CA GLU A 9 10.34 4.53 1.14
C GLU A 9 11.21 3.58 0.30
N THR A 10 10.94 2.28 0.36
CA THR A 10 11.64 1.28 -0.46
C THR A 10 11.40 1.51 -1.94
N MET A 11 10.18 1.86 -2.34
CA MET A 11 9.86 2.21 -3.73
C MET A 11 10.61 3.45 -4.19
N LYS A 12 10.68 4.49 -3.36
CA LYS A 12 11.44 5.71 -3.66
C LYS A 12 12.93 5.41 -3.82
N ASN A 13 13.50 4.62 -2.91
CA ASN A 13 14.91 4.21 -2.96
C ASN A 13 15.23 3.34 -4.19
N LYS A 14 14.27 2.54 -4.66
CA LYS A 14 14.41 1.72 -5.88
C LYS A 14 14.02 2.46 -7.18
N GLY A 15 13.62 3.73 -7.11
CA GLY A 15 13.14 4.49 -8.27
C GLY A 15 11.86 3.94 -8.90
N ILE A 16 11.04 3.21 -8.14
CA ILE A 16 9.80 2.60 -8.62
C ILE A 16 8.66 3.59 -8.39
N SER A 17 8.09 4.08 -9.49
CA SER A 17 6.90 4.93 -9.44
C SER A 17 5.62 4.10 -9.28
N GLN A 18 4.55 4.72 -8.77
CA GLN A 18 3.22 4.09 -8.71
C GLN A 18 2.72 3.67 -10.09
N TYR A 19 3.06 4.45 -11.12
CA TYR A 19 2.77 4.10 -12.51
C TYR A 19 3.43 2.78 -12.91
N LYS A 20 4.66 2.52 -12.48
CA LYS A 20 5.34 1.24 -12.72
C LYS A 20 4.61 0.07 -12.05
N LEU A 21 4.08 0.25 -10.84
CA LEU A 21 3.25 -0.78 -10.19
C LEU A 21 1.97 -1.09 -10.96
N ILE A 22 1.29 -0.07 -11.48
CA ILE A 22 0.07 -0.25 -12.26
C ILE A 22 0.38 -0.93 -13.60
N LYS A 23 1.40 -0.44 -14.31
CA LYS A 23 1.68 -0.82 -15.69
C LYS A 23 2.46 -2.12 -15.81
N GLU A 24 3.46 -2.34 -14.95
CA GLU A 24 4.33 -3.53 -15.02
C GLU A 24 3.91 -4.64 -14.07
N TYR A 25 3.39 -4.27 -12.89
CA TYR A 25 3.00 -5.25 -11.87
C TYR A 25 1.49 -5.48 -11.79
N GLY A 26 0.70 -4.83 -12.66
CA GLY A 26 -0.75 -5.03 -12.75
C GLY A 26 -1.53 -4.57 -11.51
N PHE A 27 -0.96 -3.70 -10.68
CA PHE A 27 -1.69 -3.18 -9.52
C PHE A 27 -2.87 -2.32 -9.96
N SER A 28 -4.04 -2.55 -9.38
CA SER A 28 -5.17 -1.64 -9.57
C SER A 28 -4.93 -0.33 -8.81
N THR A 29 -5.42 0.77 -9.38
CA THR A 29 -5.43 2.09 -8.73
C THR A 29 -6.17 2.04 -7.38
N GLY A 30 -7.23 1.25 -7.27
CA GLY A 30 -7.97 1.05 -6.02
C GLY A 30 -7.16 0.35 -4.92
N GLN A 31 -6.30 -0.61 -5.26
CA GLN A 31 -5.39 -1.26 -4.30
C GLN A 31 -4.31 -0.28 -3.82
N LEU A 32 -3.75 0.52 -4.73
CA LEU A 32 -2.78 1.56 -4.39
C LEU A 32 -3.40 2.64 -3.48
N ASP A 33 -4.64 3.04 -3.74
CA ASP A 33 -5.35 4.01 -2.91
C ASP A 33 -5.59 3.48 -1.48
N ARG A 34 -5.97 2.19 -1.34
CA ARG A 34 -6.11 1.53 -0.03
C ARG A 34 -4.79 1.46 0.74
N LEU A 35 -3.68 1.14 0.05
CA LEU A 35 -2.33 1.14 0.63
C LEU A 35 -1.91 2.54 1.08
N ARG A 36 -2.23 3.56 0.27
CA ARG A 36 -1.85 4.96 0.55
C ARG A 36 -2.66 5.56 1.70
N LYS A 37 -3.93 5.20 1.81
CA LYS A 37 -4.81 5.63 2.91
C LYS A 37 -4.45 4.99 4.25
N ASN A 38 -3.39 4.18 4.32
CA ASN A 38 -3.04 3.36 5.50
C ASN A 38 -4.32 2.72 6.04
N GLY A 39 -5.10 2.12 5.13
CA GLY A 39 -6.49 1.73 5.35
C GLY A 39 -6.62 1.09 6.73
N ASN A 40 -7.34 1.79 7.61
CA ASN A 40 -7.42 1.46 9.01
C ASN A 40 -8.21 0.14 9.12
N ILE A 41 -7.51 -1.00 9.05
CA ILE A 41 -8.07 -2.24 9.58
C ILE A 41 -8.27 -1.93 11.06
N SER A 42 -9.54 -1.69 11.44
CA SER A 42 -9.88 -1.34 12.80
C SER A 42 -9.42 -2.48 13.73
N SER A 43 -9.00 -2.16 14.96
CA SER A 43 -8.66 -3.19 15.96
C SER A 43 -9.78 -4.23 16.14
N TYR A 44 -11.02 -3.89 15.79
CA TYR A 44 -12.16 -4.80 15.77
C TYR A 44 -11.93 -6.03 14.89
N THR A 45 -11.36 -5.86 13.68
CA THR A 45 -11.08 -6.98 12.77
C THR A 45 -9.85 -7.79 13.21
N LEU A 46 -8.90 -7.17 13.91
CA LEU A 46 -7.72 -7.84 14.48
C LEU A 46 -8.04 -8.69 15.72
N ASN A 47 -9.11 -8.35 16.46
CA ASN A 47 -9.54 -9.06 17.67
C ASN A 47 -10.59 -10.16 17.39
N GLN A 48 -10.97 -10.32 16.12
CA GLN A 48 -11.87 -11.38 15.63
C GLN A 48 -11.09 -12.53 14.93
N LEU A 49 -9.75 -12.47 14.95
CA LEU A 49 -8.84 -13.56 14.62
C LEU A 49 -8.33 -14.21 15.91
#